data_AF-A0A1A8IK21-F1
#
_entry.id   AF-A0A1A8IK21-F1
#
_cell.length_a   1.000
_cell.length_b   1.000
_cell.length_c   1.000
_cell.angle_alpha   90.00
_cell.angle_beta   90.00
_cell.angle_gamma   90.00
#
_symmetry.space_group_name_H-M   'P 1'
#
loop_
_entity.id
_entity.type
_entity.pdbx_description
1 polymer ?
#
loop_
_entity_poly.entity_id
_entity_poly.type
_entity_poly.pdbx_seq_one_letter_code
_entity_poly.pdbx_strand_id
1 'polypeptide(L)'
;SKVMASGPGLEKAKAGEPATFTVDCTRAGDAELTIEIVSETGVKAEVHIQKTSEGTFSVTYIPSFHGSHTITIKYGGHAIPYFPKVLQVEPSMDTSGA
;
A
#
# COMPACT_ATOMS: atom_id res chain seq x y z
N SER A 1 8.14 -17.19 2.97
CA SER A 1 6.77 -16.66 3.07
C SER A 1 6.09 -16.72 1.72
N LYS A 2 4.81 -17.05 1.67
CA LYS A 2 4.09 -17.37 0.43
C LYS A 2 3.22 -16.22 -0.11
N VAL A 3 3.19 -15.09 0.61
CA VAL A 3 2.48 -13.86 0.24
C VAL A 3 3.38 -12.95 -0.59
N MET A 4 2.85 -12.39 -1.68
CA MET A 4 3.56 -11.44 -2.55
C MET A 4 2.70 -10.20 -2.78
N ALA A 5 3.31 -9.01 -2.73
CA ALA A 5 2.63 -7.76 -3.04
C ALA A 5 3.30 -7.11 -4.27
N SER A 6 2.50 -6.74 -5.26
CA SER A 6 2.97 -6.17 -6.53
C SER A 6 1.95 -5.23 -7.13
N GLY A 7 2.40 -4.16 -7.76
CA GLY A 7 1.53 -3.22 -8.45
C GLY A 7 2.13 -1.81 -8.45
N PRO A 8 1.59 -0.91 -9.29
CA PRO A 8 2.14 0.43 -9.47
C PRO A 8 2.17 1.22 -8.16
N GLY A 9 1.17 1.04 -7.28
CA GLY A 9 1.10 1.70 -5.98
C GLY A 9 2.18 1.28 -4.98
N LEU A 10 3.02 0.28 -5.25
CA LEU A 10 4.19 -0.05 -4.43
C LEU A 10 5.49 0.53 -4.98
N GLU A 11 5.44 1.13 -6.17
CA GLU A 11 6.59 1.68 -6.89
C GLU A 11 6.48 3.20 -7.03
N LYS A 12 5.28 3.70 -7.33
CA LYS A 12 4.99 5.12 -7.53
C LYS A 12 3.61 5.46 -6.98
N ALA A 13 3.53 6.57 -6.28
CA ALA A 13 2.28 7.17 -5.84
C ALA A 13 2.43 8.68 -5.80
N LYS A 14 1.31 9.38 -5.89
CA LYS A 14 1.27 10.84 -5.80
C LYS A 14 0.33 11.26 -4.69
N ALA A 15 0.69 12.34 -4.00
CA ALA A 15 -0.15 12.93 -2.96
C ALA A 15 -1.54 13.26 -3.53
N GLY A 16 -2.60 12.85 -2.85
CA GLY A 16 -3.98 13.08 -3.28
C GLY A 16 -4.48 12.21 -4.43
N GLU A 17 -3.63 11.37 -5.05
CA GLU A 17 -4.06 10.45 -6.11
C GLU A 17 -4.19 9.00 -5.59
N PRO A 18 -5.23 8.26 -6.00
CA PRO A 18 -5.38 6.86 -5.61
C PRO A 18 -4.32 5.98 -6.26
N ALA A 19 -3.57 5.28 -5.43
CA ALA A 19 -2.56 4.30 -5.84
C ALA A 19 -3.04 2.89 -5.51
N THR A 20 -2.91 1.97 -6.47
CA THR A 20 -3.41 0.60 -6.31
C THR A 20 -2.30 -0.43 -6.45
N PHE A 21 -2.36 -1.48 -5.65
CA PHE A 21 -1.51 -2.65 -5.76
C PHE A 21 -2.27 -3.93 -5.38
N THR A 22 -1.71 -5.07 -5.75
CA THR A 22 -2.31 -6.38 -5.52
C THR A 22 -1.48 -7.18 -4.53
N VAL A 23 -2.15 -7.89 -3.63
CA VAL A 23 -1.54 -8.84 -2.69
C VAL A 23 -2.04 -10.24 -3.02
N ASP A 24 -1.12 -11.10 -3.40
CA ASP A 24 -1.36 -12.52 -3.65
C ASP A 24 -1.01 -13.33 -2.40
N CYS A 25 -2.04 -13.87 -1.76
CA CYS A 25 -2.00 -14.74 -0.59
C CYS A 25 -2.44 -16.17 -0.93
N THR A 26 -2.63 -16.51 -2.19
CA THR A 26 -3.20 -17.80 -2.65
C THR A 26 -2.47 -19.01 -2.07
N ARG A 27 -1.16 -18.88 -1.82
CA ARG A 27 -0.31 -19.93 -1.27
C ARG A 27 -0.16 -19.88 0.25
N ALA A 28 -0.63 -18.82 0.92
CA ALA A 28 -0.38 -18.54 2.34
C ALA A 28 -1.41 -19.14 3.31
N GLY A 29 -2.51 -19.71 2.80
CA GLY A 29 -3.63 -20.22 3.59
C GLY A 29 -4.63 -19.12 3.96
N ASP A 30 -5.64 -19.43 4.76
CA ASP A 30 -6.66 -18.46 5.21
C ASP A 30 -6.20 -17.71 6.45
N ALA A 31 -5.88 -16.42 6.29
CA ALA A 31 -5.62 -15.51 7.40
C ALA A 31 -6.06 -14.07 7.07
N GLU A 32 -6.08 -13.22 8.10
CA GLU A 32 -6.39 -11.80 7.96
C GLU A 32 -5.25 -11.03 7.28
N LEU A 33 -5.58 -10.21 6.28
CA LEU A 33 -4.66 -9.28 5.63
C LEU A 33 -4.81 -7.90 6.26
N THR A 34 -3.74 -7.38 6.85
CA THR A 34 -3.68 -6.05 7.45
C THR A 34 -2.68 -5.20 6.68
N ILE A 35 -3.10 -3.99 6.28
CA ILE A 35 -2.24 -3.05 5.56
C ILE A 35 -2.30 -1.71 6.28
N GLU A 36 -1.13 -1.15 6.54
CA GLU A 36 -0.96 0.15 7.17
C GLU A 36 0.04 0.98 6.38
N ILE A 37 -0.34 2.21 6.04
CA ILE A 37 0.51 3.14 5.31
C ILE A 37 0.59 4.41 6.14
N VAL A 38 1.80 4.72 6.62
CA VAL A 38 2.04 5.84 7.53
C VAL A 38 3.09 6.76 6.92
N SER A 39 2.79 8.05 6.83
CA SER A 39 3.78 9.06 6.43
C SER A 39 4.89 9.18 7.46
N GLU A 40 6.02 9.79 7.07
CA GLU A 40 7.09 10.17 7.99
C GLU A 40 6.63 11.07 9.15
N THR A 41 5.53 11.81 8.96
CA THR A 41 4.89 12.65 9.97
C THR A 41 3.92 11.90 10.89
N GLY A 42 3.73 10.59 10.69
CA GLY A 42 2.83 9.76 11.49
C GLY A 42 1.37 9.76 11.03
N VAL A 43 1.06 10.38 9.88
CA VAL A 43 -0.29 10.45 9.32
C VAL A 43 -0.59 9.15 8.57
N LYS A 44 -1.73 8.52 8.86
CA LYS A 44 -2.17 7.31 8.17
C LYS A 44 -2.89 7.67 6.88
N ALA A 45 -2.50 7.05 5.77
CA ALA A 45 -3.21 7.17 4.52
C ALA A 45 -4.53 6.38 4.57
N GLU A 46 -5.52 6.80 3.78
CA GLU A 46 -6.74 6.03 3.60
C GLU A 46 -6.43 4.78 2.78
N VAL A 47 -6.81 3.60 3.27
CA VAL A 47 -6.57 2.31 2.61
C VAL A 47 -7.90 1.57 2.46
N HIS A 48 -8.17 1.14 1.24
CA HIS A 48 -9.32 0.32 0.87
C HIS A 48 -8.83 -1.03 0.36
N ILE A 49 -9.31 -2.11 0.99
CA ILE A 49 -8.95 -3.48 0.63
C ILE A 49 -10.17 -4.15 0.02
N GLN A 50 -10.03 -4.61 -1.22
CA GLN A 50 -11.07 -5.30 -1.96
C GLN A 50 -10.59 -6.71 -2.34
N LYS A 51 -11.36 -7.74 -1.98
CA LYS A 51 -11.08 -9.11 -2.41
C LYS A 51 -11.49 -9.26 -3.87
N THR A 52 -10.53 -9.58 -4.76
CA THR A 52 -10.78 -9.76 -6.19
C THR A 52 -10.97 -11.23 -6.57
N SER A 53 -10.29 -12.13 -5.88
CA SER A 53 -10.36 -13.59 -6.12
C SER A 53 -10.04 -14.38 -4.85
N GLU A 54 -10.20 -15.70 -4.88
CA GLU A 54 -9.82 -16.58 -3.77
C GLU A 54 -8.31 -16.52 -3.50
N GLY A 55 -7.93 -15.71 -2.51
CA GLY A 55 -6.53 -15.51 -2.11
C GLY A 55 -5.85 -14.31 -2.75
N THR A 56 -6.54 -13.49 -3.54
CA THR A 56 -5.98 -12.26 -4.13
C THR A 56 -6.79 -11.04 -3.69
N PHE A 57 -6.07 -10.00 -3.26
CA PHE A 57 -6.64 -8.77 -2.72
C PHE A 57 -6.11 -7.57 -3.49
N SER A 58 -7.01 -6.73 -4.01
CA SER A 58 -6.68 -5.42 -4.55
C SER A 58 -6.73 -4.38 -3.44
N VAL A 59 -5.70 -3.57 -3.35
CA VAL A 59 -5.53 -2.58 -2.30
C VAL A 59 -5.38 -1.24 -2.99
N THR A 60 -6.29 -0.32 -2.69
CA THR A 60 -6.22 1.06 -3.16
C THR A 60 -5.99 1.95 -1.96
N TYR A 61 -5.05 2.89 -2.04
CA TYR A 61 -4.80 3.85 -0.99
C TYR A 61 -4.59 5.25 -1.55
N ILE A 62 -4.88 6.27 -0.75
CA ILE A 62 -4.73 7.68 -1.13
C ILE A 62 -3.80 8.34 -0.11
N PRO A 63 -2.52 8.60 -0.46
CA PRO A 63 -1.60 9.27 0.44
C PRO A 63 -1.97 10.76 0.53
N SER A 64 -2.15 11.28 1.74
CA SER A 64 -2.58 12.67 1.94
C SER A 64 -1.51 13.69 1.60
N PHE A 65 -0.23 13.33 1.75
CA PHE A 65 0.90 14.22 1.56
C PHE A 65 2.00 13.55 0.72
N HIS A 66 2.88 14.35 0.13
CA HIS A 66 4.09 13.87 -0.52
C HIS A 66 5.15 13.52 0.52
N GLY A 67 6.22 12.84 0.08
CA GLY A 67 7.33 12.44 0.93
C GLY A 67 7.31 10.96 1.31
N SER A 68 8.05 10.61 2.35
CA SER A 68 8.34 9.21 2.68
C SER A 68 7.14 8.57 3.39
N HIS A 69 6.62 7.49 2.81
CA HIS A 69 5.53 6.70 3.40
C HIS A 69 6.00 5.28 3.66
N THR A 70 5.81 4.82 4.89
CA THR A 70 6.11 3.45 5.30
C THR A 70 4.89 2.59 5.07
N ILE A 71 4.99 1.68 4.11
CA ILE A 71 3.97 0.68 3.82
C ILE A 71 4.31 -0.56 4.65
N THR A 72 3.34 -1.02 5.44
CA THR A 72 3.43 -2.22 6.26
C THR A 72 2.33 -3.18 5.84
N ILE A 73 2.70 -4.39 5.43
CA ILE A 73 1.76 -5.44 5.05
C ILE A 73 1.97 -6.63 5.97
N LYS A 74 0.90 -7.03 6.67
CA LYS A 74 0.88 -8.18 7.57
C LYS A 74 -0.18 -9.17 7.13
N TYR A 75 0.13 -10.46 7.26
CA TYR A 75 -0.77 -11.56 6.99
C TYR A 75 -0.79 -12.51 8.18
N GLY A 76 -1.95 -12.71 8.80
CA GLY A 76 -2.08 -13.51 10.03
C GLY A 76 -1.20 -12.99 11.17
N GLY A 77 -1.12 -11.67 11.32
CA GLY A 77 -0.29 -11.00 12.33
C GLY A 77 1.21 -10.90 12.01
N HIS A 78 1.69 -11.55 10.94
CA HIS A 78 3.11 -11.56 10.57
C HIS A 78 3.40 -10.66 9.36
N ALA A 79 4.48 -9.87 9.43
CA ALA A 79 4.93 -9.09 8.30
C ALA A 79 5.34 -10.00 7.13
N ILE A 80 4.91 -9.65 5.92
CA ILE A 80 5.30 -10.37 4.71
C ILE A 80 6.73 -9.95 4.30
N PRO A 81 7.48 -10.77 3.53
CA PRO A 81 8.81 -10.42 3.09
C PRO A 81 8.80 -9.13 2.27
N TYR A 82 9.91 -8.39 2.32
CA TYR A 82 10.08 -7.07 1.70
C TYR A 82 9.28 -5.93 2.37
N PHE A 83 8.55 -6.20 3.45
CA PHE A 83 7.82 -5.19 4.23
C PHE A 83 8.30 -5.17 5.69
N PRO A 84 8.33 -3.99 6.33
CA PRO A 84 7.89 -2.69 5.81
C PRO A 84 8.79 -2.12 4.70
N LYS A 85 8.18 -1.39 3.76
CA LYS A 85 8.87 -0.74 2.63
C LYS A 85 8.60 0.76 2.68
N VAL A 86 9.63 1.56 2.46
CA VAL A 86 9.48 3.01 2.28
C VAL A 86 9.19 3.30 0.81
N LEU A 87 8.11 4.02 0.56
CA LEU A 87 7.72 4.55 -0.74
C LEU A 87 7.88 6.07 -0.72
N GLN A 88 8.51 6.62 -1.75
CA GLN A 88 8.52 8.07 -2.00
C GLN A 88 7.24 8.44 -2.74
N VAL A 89 6.38 9.20 -2.08
CA VAL A 89 5.17 9.76 -2.69
C VAL A 89 5.53 11.07 -3.36
N GLU A 90 5.31 11.16 -4.66
CA GLU A 90 5.54 12.37 -5.45
C GLU A 90 4.48 13.43 -5.12
N PRO A 91 4.79 14.73 -5.23
CA PRO A 91 3.77 15.76 -5.15
C PRO A 91 2.73 15.59 -6.27
N SER A 92 1.44 15.85 -5.98
CA SER A 92 0.47 16.07 -7.06
C SER A 92 0.96 17.28 -7.86
N MET A 93 1.13 17.11 -9.17
CA MET A 93 1.29 18.27 -10.05
C MET A 93 -0.07 18.97 -10.17
N ASP A 94 -0.44 19.72 -9.14
CA ASP A 94 -1.22 20.93 -9.35
C ASP A 94 -0.20 22.03 -9.67
N THR A 95 0.05 22.21 -10.97
CA THR A 95 0.61 23.46 -11.48
C THR A 95 -0.44 24.55 -11.24
N SER A 96 -0.51 25.06 -10.02
CA SER A 96 -1.18 26.31 -9.70
C SER A 96 -0.11 27.27 -9.18
N GLY A 97 0.46 28.05 -10.09
CA GLY A 97 1.42 29.12 -9.83
C GLY A 97 2.58 29.05 -10.83
N ALA A 98 2.85 30.05 -11.66
CA ALA A 98 2.32 31.40 -11.80
C ALA A 98 2.63 31.90 -13.21
#